data_AF-A0A1G2HTW5-F1
#
_entry.id   AF-A0A1G2HTW5-F1
#
_cell.length_a   1.000
_cell.length_b   1.000
_cell.length_c   1.000
_cell.angle_alpha   90.00
_cell.angle_beta   90.00
_cell.angle_gamma   90.00
#
_symmetry.space_group_name_H-M   'P 1'
#
loop_
_entity.id
_entity.type
_entity.pdbx_description
1 polymer ?
#
loop_
_entity_poly.entity_id
_entity_poly.type
_entity_poly.pdbx_seq_one_letter_code
_entity_poly.pdbx_strand_id
1 'polypeptide(L)' 'MKLSIYSLKKILFAGEASLLNCKTIIGEITVLDNHEMYIGVLTPGVMRVVDSKKEDHYFEITSGFLEVRHGNEVRCIVE' A
#
# COMPACT_ATOMS: atom_id res chain seq x y z
N MET A 1 3.09 -10.69 1.51
CA MET A 1 1.79 -10.13 1.93
C MET A 1 0.91 -9.93 0.71
N LYS A 2 -0.38 -10.22 0.84
CA LYS A 2 -1.35 -9.99 -0.24
C LYS A 2 -1.72 -8.51 -0.29
N LEU A 3 -1.29 -7.80 -1.32
CA LEU A 3 -1.47 -6.37 -1.47
C LEU A 3 -2.44 -6.06 -2.63
N SER A 4 -3.39 -5.17 -2.34
CA SER A 4 -4.26 -4.57 -3.35
C SER A 4 -4.28 -3.06 -3.23
N ILE A 5 -4.08 -2.36 -4.35
CA ILE A 5 -4.18 -0.91 -4.46
C ILE A 5 -5.27 -0.60 -5.50
N TYR A 6 -6.36 0.02 -5.03
CA TYR A 6 -7.55 0.34 -5.80
C TYR A 6 -7.68 1.84 -5.98
N SER A 7 -7.92 2.30 -7.20
CA SER A 7 -8.43 3.65 -7.49
C SER A 7 -9.89 3.56 -7.96
N LEU A 8 -10.59 4.69 -8.03
CA LEU A 8 -11.95 4.72 -8.58
C LEU A 8 -12.01 4.34 -10.08
N LYS A 9 -10.89 4.48 -10.80
CA LYS A 9 -10.83 4.25 -12.26
C LYS A 9 -10.36 2.85 -12.63
N LYS A 10 -9.43 2.30 -11.85
CA LYS A 10 -8.76 1.02 -12.15
C LYS A 10 -8.09 0.42 -10.91
N ILE A 11 -7.77 -0.87 -11.03
CA ILE A 11 -6.86 -1.54 -10.11
C ILE A 11 -5.43 -1.12 -10.48
N LEU A 12 -4.70 -0.55 -9.52
CA LEU A 12 -3.31 -0.11 -9.72
C LEU A 12 -2.33 -1.26 -9.46
N PHE A 13 -2.61 -2.07 -8.45
CA PHE A 13 -1.84 -3.24 -8.10
C PHE A 13 -2.74 -4.29 -7.45
N ALA A 14 -2.52 -5.56 -7.77
CA ALA A 14 -3.15 -6.68 -7.07
C ALA A 14 -2.24 -7.90 -7.18
N GLY A 15 -1.75 -8.40 -6.05
CA GLY A 15 -0.85 -9.55 -6.05
C GLY A 15 -0.09 -9.71 -4.73
N GLU A 16 0.98 -10.50 -4.77
CA GLU A 16 1.90 -10.66 -3.65
C GLU A 16 2.96 -9.56 -3.68
N ALA A 17 3.13 -8.87 -2.55
CA ALA A 17 4.16 -7.89 -2.32
C ALA A 17 5.02 -8.28 -1.11
N SER A 18 6.29 -7.90 -1.15
CA SER A 18 7.21 -8.02 -0.02
C SER A 18 7.33 -6.72 0.78
N LEU A 19 7.04 -5.58 0.13
CA LEU A 19 7.14 -4.26 0.73
C LEU A 19 6.10 -3.31 0.12
N LEU A 20 5.47 -2.51 0.97
CA LEU A 20 4.74 -1.29 0.59
C LEU A 20 5.29 -0.12 1.40
N ASN A 21 5.80 0.90 0.74
CA ASN A 21 6.15 2.17 1.36
C ASN A 21 5.16 3.25 0.90
N CYS A 22 4.70 4.08 1.84
CA CYS A 22 3.74 5.14 1.56
C CYS A 22 3.78 6.24 2.63
N LYS A 23 3.23 7.40 2.30
CA LYS A 23 3.11 8.53 3.22
C LYS A 23 1.73 8.55 3.88
N THR A 24 1.72 8.73 5.19
CA THR A 24 0.51 8.88 6.00
C THR A 24 0.53 10.19 6.78
N ILE A 25 -0.55 10.50 7.49
CA ILE A 25 -0.63 11.70 8.35
C ILE A 25 0.39 11.71 9.50
N ILE A 26 0.88 10.55 9.95
CA ILE A 26 1.88 10.45 11.03
C ILE A 26 3.32 10.42 10.51
N GLY A 27 3.51 10.34 9.19
CA GLY A 27 4.81 10.21 8.56
C GLY A 27 4.84 9.12 7.49
N GLU A 28 6.04 8.81 7.03
CA GLU A 28 6.28 7.75 6.05
C GLU A 28 6.35 6.38 6.75
N ILE A 29 5.56 5.43 6.26
CA ILE A 29 5.47 4.08 6.81
C ILE A 29 5.83 3.05 5.75
N THR A 30 6.50 1.99 6.19
CA THR A 30 6.81 0.83 5.38
C THR A 30 6.14 -0.40 5.98
N VAL A 31 5.19 -0.96 5.25
CA VAL A 31 4.50 -2.20 5.58
C VAL A 31 5.28 -3.36 4.97
N LEU A 32 5.72 -4.27 5.82
CA LEU A 32 6.42 -5.49 5.47
C LEU A 32 5.51 -6.71 5.70
N ASP A 33 6.03 -7.89 5.40
CA ASP A 33 5.34 -9.14 5.63
C ASP A 33 4.96 -9.33 7.12
N ASN A 34 3.72 -9.71 7.39
CA ASN A 34 3.15 -9.91 8.74
C ASN A 34 3.20 -8.67 9.64
N HIS A 35 3.11 -7.47 9.05
CA HIS A 35 2.96 -6.24 9.83
C HIS A 35 1.69 -6.27 10.70
N GLU A 36 1.77 -5.64 11.88
CA GLU A 36 0.64 -5.48 12.80
C GLU A 36 -0.54 -4.75 12.13
N MET A 37 -1.75 -5.05 12.62
CA MET A 37 -2.97 -4.42 12.11
C MET A 37 -2.92 -2.90 12.27
N TYR A 38 -3.26 -2.20 11.21
CA TYR A 38 -3.12 -0.75 11.14
C TYR A 38 -4.12 -0.16 10.15
N ILE A 39 -4.72 0.98 10.51
CA ILE A 39 -5.50 1.79 9.58
C ILE A 39 -4.94 3.21 9.59
N GLY A 40 -4.71 3.76 8.41
CA GLY A 40 -4.10 5.07 8.25
C GLY A 40 -4.69 5.85 7.08
N VAL A 41 -4.63 7.17 7.19
CA VAL A 41 -4.97 8.08 6.09
C VAL A 41 -3.69 8.38 5.31
N LEU A 42 -3.74 8.16 3.99
CA LEU A 42 -2.64 8.42 3.07
C LEU A 42 -2.58 9.90 2.70
N THR A 43 -1.37 10.43 2.58
CA THR A 43 -1.09 11.82 2.17
C THR A 43 -0.44 11.85 0.78
N PRO A 44 -0.44 13.03 0.10
CA PRO A 44 0.16 13.14 -1.23
C PRO A 44 1.61 12.65 -1.28
N GLY A 45 1.94 11.82 -2.27
CA GLY A 45 3.28 11.28 -2.43
C GLY A 45 3.37 10.12 -3.40
N VAL A 46 4.53 9.47 -3.42
CA VAL A 46 4.78 8.28 -4.22
C VAL A 46 4.69 7.06 -3.31
N MET A 47 3.81 6.12 -3.64
CA MET A 47 3.82 4.78 -3.07
C MET A 47 4.82 3.92 -3.83
N ARG A 48 5.63 3.15 -3.09
CA ARG A 48 6.56 2.18 -3.66
C ARG A 48 6.16 0.78 -3.22
N VAL A 49 6.01 -0.12 -4.18
CA VAL A 49 5.73 -1.54 -3.95
C VAL A 49 6.88 -2.37 -4.48
N VAL A 50 7.37 -3.32 -3.68
CA VAL A 50 8.28 -4.37 -4.17
C VAL A 50 7.48 -5.65 -4.25
N ASP A 51 7.30 -6.17 -5.47
CA ASP A 51 6.55 -7.40 -5.67
C ASP A 51 7.34 -8.66 -5.29
N SER A 52 6.72 -9.84 -5.45
CA SER A 52 7.35 -11.13 -5.16
C SER A 52 8.51 -11.49 -6.10
N LYS A 53 8.62 -10.84 -7.27
CA LYS A 53 9.72 -10.98 -8.23
C LYS A 53 10.84 -9.97 -7.99
N LYS A 54 10.73 -9.14 -6.94
CA LYS A 54 11.64 -8.04 -6.60
C LYS A 54 11.62 -6.92 -7.62
N GLU A 55 10.51 -6.74 -8.34
CA GLU A 55 10.30 -5.59 -9.21
C GLU A 55 9.71 -4.44 -8.40
N ASP A 56 10.24 -3.23 -8.64
CA ASP A 56 9.75 -2.00 -8.04
C ASP A 56 8.61 -1.40 -8.88
N HIS A 57 7.48 -1.13 -8.23
CA HIS A 57 6.34 -0.43 -8.81
C HIS A 57 6.12 0.88 -8.06
N TYR A 58 5.94 1.98 -8.79
CA TYR A 58 5.73 3.31 -8.23
C TYR A 58 4.37 3.88 -8.65
N PHE A 59 3.64 4.42 -7.68
CA PHE A 59 2.32 5.02 -7.90
C PHE A 59 2.25 6.40 -7.25
N GLU A 60 1.97 7.44 -8.03
CA GLU A 60 1.66 8.76 -7.48
C GLU A 60 0.22 8.76 -6.95
N ILE A 61 0.06 9.24 -5.72
CA ILE A 61 -1.24 9.33 -5.04
C ILE A 61 -1.42 10.74 -4.46
N THR A 62 -2.66 11.22 -4.48
CA THR A 62 -3.03 12.49 -3.84
C THR A 62 -3.60 12.26 -2.44
N SER A 63 -4.38 11.19 -2.26
CA SER A 63 -5.06 10.87 -1.01
C SER A 63 -5.54 9.42 -1.00
N GLY A 64 -5.92 8.92 0.16
CA GLY A 64 -6.52 7.60 0.29
C GLY A 64 -6.52 7.05 1.71
N PHE A 65 -6.78 5.76 1.82
CA PHE A 65 -6.74 4.98 3.05
C PHE A 65 -5.85 3.75 2.88
N LEU A 66 -5.07 3.46 3.91
CA LEU A 66 -4.29 2.23 4.07
C LEU A 66 -4.95 1.38 5.16
N GLU A 67 -5.23 0.12 4.86
CA GLU A 67 -5.76 -0.87 5.79
C GLU A 67 -4.86 -2.13 5.77
N VAL A 68 -4.17 -2.38 6.87
CA VAL A 68 -3.43 -3.62 7.14
C VAL A 68 -4.33 -4.51 8.00
N ARG A 69 -4.72 -5.66 7.45
CA ARG A 69 -5.74 -6.56 7.99
C ARG A 69 -5.10 -7.81 8.57
N HIS A 70 -5.87 -8.52 9.37
CA HIS A 70 -5.51 -9.87 9.79
C HIS A 70 -5.32 -10.80 8.57
N GLY A 71 -4.43 -11.77 8.69
CA GLY A 71 -4.13 -12.71 7.59
C GLY A 71 -3.15 -12.17 6.55
N ASN A 72 -2.28 -11.22 6.93
CA ASN A 72 -1.21 -10.69 6.07
C ASN A 72 -1.74 -10.09 4.75
N GLU A 73 -2.87 -9.38 4.84
CA GLU A 73 -3.54 -8.71 3.73
C GLU A 73 -3.49 -7.20 3.93
N VAL A 74 -3.13 -6.48 2.87
CA VAL A 74 -3.06 -5.01 2.84
C VAL A 74 -3.93 -4.48 1.71
N ARG A 75 -4.76 -3.48 2.02
CA ARG A 75 -5.61 -2.79 1.06
C ARG A 75 -5.37 -1.30 1.10
N CYS A 76 -5.16 -0.72 -0.06
CA CYS A 76 -5.11 0.72 -0.24
C CYS A 76 -6.27 1.14 -1.15
N ILE A 77 -7.05 2.11 -0.71
CA ILE A 77 -8.04 2.79 -1.54
C ILE A 77 -7.53 4.20 -1.76
N VAL A 78 -7.24 4.55 -3.00
CA VAL A 78 -6.67 5.83 -3.40
C VAL A 78 -7.62 6.55 -4.36
N GLU A 79 -7.43 7.85 -4.53
CA GLU A 79 -8.17 8.67 -5.51
C GLU A 79 -8.14 8.08 -6.94
#